data_AF-A0A7V9P144-F1
#
_entry.id   AF-A0A7V9P144-F1
#
_cell.length_a   1.000
_cell.length_b   1.000
_cell.length_c   1.000
_cell.angle_alpha   90.00
_cell.angle_beta   90.00
_cell.angle_gamma   90.00
#
_symmetry.space_group_name_H-M   'P 1'
#
loop_
_entity.id
_entity.type
_entity.pdbx_description
1 polymer ?
#
loop_
_entity_poly.entity_id
_entity_poly.type
_entity_poly.pdbx_seq_one_letter_code
_entity_poly.pdbx_strand_id
1 'polypeptide(L)' 'MGKGDKRSKRGKIHIGSTGVKRQKKKKTAKKTTTTAAPKKAAAKKAAPKKAAKKAD' A
#
# COMPACT_ATOMS: atom_id res chain seq x y z
N MET A 1 6.22 -20.10 3.19
CA MET A 1 5.77 -20.33 1.80
C MET A 1 6.82 -21.13 1.03
N GLY A 2 6.43 -22.29 0.49
CA GLY A 2 7.33 -23.24 -0.19
C GLY A 2 7.63 -22.91 -1.66
N LYS A 3 8.37 -23.79 -2.34
CA LYS A 3 8.74 -23.61 -3.76
C LYS A 3 7.54 -23.77 -4.71
N GLY A 4 6.51 -24.50 -4.32
CA GLY A 4 5.29 -24.70 -5.12
C GLY A 4 4.36 -23.48 -5.18
N ASP A 5 4.48 -22.53 -4.24
CA ASP A 5 3.64 -21.35 -4.23
C ASP A 5 4.14 -20.29 -5.23
N LYS A 6 3.51 -20.27 -6.42
CA LYS A 6 3.75 -19.32 -7.51
C LYS A 6 3.55 -17.85 -7.12
N ARG A 7 2.83 -17.58 -6.02
CA ARG A 7 2.61 -16.20 -5.52
C ARG A 7 3.75 -15.74 -4.61
N SER A 8 4.47 -16.63 -3.96
CA SER A 8 5.61 -16.31 -3.09
C SER A 8 6.87 -15.86 -3.85
N LYS A 9 7.82 -15.23 -3.14
CA LYS A 9 9.14 -14.91 -3.69
C LYS A 9 9.90 -16.19 -4.09
N ARG A 10 9.86 -17.22 -3.24
CA ARG A 10 10.59 -18.49 -3.46
C ARG A 10 10.05 -19.27 -4.65
N GLY A 11 8.73 -19.36 -4.81
CA GLY A 11 8.14 -19.99 -5.99
C GLY A 11 8.40 -19.21 -7.27
N LYS A 12 8.37 -17.87 -7.23
CA LYS A 12 8.78 -17.02 -8.36
C LYS A 12 10.25 -17.19 -8.77
N ILE A 13 11.14 -17.42 -7.81
CA ILE A 13 12.55 -17.76 -8.11
C ILE A 13 12.61 -19.09 -8.86
N HIS A 14 11.87 -20.09 -8.40
CA HIS A 14 11.91 -21.43 -8.95
C HIS A 14 11.35 -21.51 -10.38
N ILE A 15 10.22 -20.86 -10.64
CA ILE A 15 9.61 -20.81 -11.99
C ILE A 15 10.23 -19.74 -12.91
N GLY A 16 11.20 -18.97 -12.43
CA GLY A 16 11.87 -17.92 -13.20
C GLY A 16 11.08 -16.63 -13.42
N SER A 17 9.83 -16.51 -12.96
CA SER A 17 8.97 -15.34 -13.21
C SER A 17 9.24 -14.15 -12.27
N THR A 18 8.89 -12.94 -12.70
CA THR A 18 9.00 -11.70 -11.89
C THR A 18 7.65 -11.32 -11.26
N GLY A 19 7.65 -10.30 -10.42
CA GLY A 19 6.42 -9.70 -9.89
C GLY A 19 6.72 -8.82 -8.68
N VAL A 20 5.67 -8.33 -8.01
CA VAL A 20 5.83 -7.45 -6.83
C VAL A 20 6.74 -8.05 -5.77
N LYS A 21 6.64 -9.37 -5.53
CA LYS A 21 7.49 -10.09 -4.56
C LYS A 21 8.88 -10.51 -5.10
N ARG A 22 9.12 -10.43 -6.42
CA ARG A 22 10.41 -10.70 -7.10
C ARG A 22 10.66 -9.64 -8.17
N GLN A 23 10.98 -8.43 -7.72
CA GLN A 23 11.32 -7.32 -8.60
C GLN A 23 12.75 -7.47 -9.12
N LYS A 24 12.96 -7.20 -10.41
CA LYS A 24 14.32 -7.02 -10.96
C LYS A 24 14.81 -5.65 -10.51
N LYS A 25 16.03 -5.58 -9.96
CA LYS A 25 16.67 -4.29 -9.68
C LYS A 25 16.87 -3.58 -11.03
N LYS A 26 16.29 -2.40 -11.21
CA LYS A 26 16.68 -1.52 -12.31
C LYS A 26 18.11 -1.03 -12.03
N LYS A 27 18.99 -1.05 -13.04
CA LYS A 27 20.33 -0.46 -12.94
C LYS A 27 20.21 1.08 -13.01
N THR A 28 19.54 1.68 -12.04
CA THR A 28 19.55 3.13 -11.80
C THR A 28 19.07 3.39 -10.38
N ALA A 29 19.67 4.42 -9.77
CA ALA A 29 19.87 4.63 -8.34
C ALA A 29 18.73 4.27 -7.38
N LYS A 30 19.16 3.70 -6.25
CA LYS A 30 18.43 3.47 -4.99
C LYS A 30 17.56 4.68 -4.62
N LYS A 31 16.29 4.68 -5.03
CA LYS A 31 15.24 5.50 -4.39
C LYS A 31 14.44 4.58 -3.48
N THR A 32 14.81 4.63 -2.21
CA THR A 32 14.10 4.03 -1.08
C THR A 32 12.62 4.42 -1.14
N THR A 33 11.75 3.45 -1.45
CA THR A 33 10.33 3.54 -1.10
C THR A 33 10.10 2.58 0.05
N THR A 34 10.50 3.04 1.24
CA THR A 34 9.88 2.60 2.49
C THR A 34 8.37 2.70 2.34
N THR A 35 7.72 1.55 2.53
CA THR A 35 6.36 1.37 3.04
C THR A 35 5.49 2.62 3.05
N ALA A 36 4.75 2.86 1.96
CA ALA A 36 3.63 3.78 2.00
C ALA A 36 2.50 3.12 2.82
N ALA A 37 2.45 3.42 4.11
CA ALA A 37 1.20 3.37 4.86
C ALA A 37 0.49 4.71 4.62
N PRO A 38 -0.60 4.79 3.84
CA PRO A 38 -1.37 6.01 3.77
C PRO A 38 -2.48 5.92 4.80
N LYS A 39 -2.47 6.84 5.78
CA LYS A 39 -3.63 7.66 6.18
C LYS A 39 -3.35 8.37 7.51
N LYS A 40 -2.71 9.53 7.41
CA LYS A 40 -3.08 10.68 8.24
C LYS A 40 -3.51 11.78 7.30
N ALA A 41 -4.80 11.77 6.94
CA ALA A 41 -5.43 12.95 6.35
C ALA A 41 -5.82 13.85 7.53
N ALA A 42 -5.26 15.07 7.48
CA ALA A 42 -5.34 16.08 8.52
C ALA A 42 -6.77 16.54 8.80
N ALA A 43 -6.98 16.92 10.05
CA ALA A 43 -8.19 17.53 10.59
C ALA A 43 -8.67 18.71 9.73
N LYS A 44 -9.90 18.63 9.21
CA LYS A 44 -10.62 19.80 8.75
C LYS A 44 -11.12 20.56 9.98
N LYS A 45 -10.67 21.81 10.09
CA LYS A 45 -11.02 22.77 11.12
C LYS A 45 -12.55 22.94 11.22
N ALA A 46 -13.03 22.99 12.46
CA ALA A 46 -14.39 23.33 12.81
C ALA A 46 -14.74 24.78 12.41
N ALA A 47 -15.99 25.00 12.05
CA ALA A 47 -16.70 26.25 12.35
C ALA A 47 -18.20 25.95 12.62
N PRO A 48 -18.87 26.72 13.49
CA PRO A 48 -19.95 26.21 14.32
C PRO A 48 -21.35 26.75 13.98
N LYS A 49 -22.37 26.07 14.53
CA LYS A 49 -23.73 26.53 14.92
C LYS A 49 -24.63 27.12 13.82
N LYS A 50 -25.79 26.49 13.60
CA LYS A 50 -27.08 26.98 14.17
C LYS A 50 -28.18 25.92 14.06
N ALA A 51 -29.06 25.93 15.06
CA ALA A 51 -30.11 24.97 15.35
C ALA A 51 -31.36 25.08 14.45
N ALA A 52 -32.29 24.15 14.73
CA ALA A 52 -33.70 24.02 14.29
C ALA A 52 -33.88 22.85 13.30
N LYS A 53 -34.80 21.90 13.47
CA LYS A 53 -36.02 21.84 14.28
C LYS A 53 -36.47 20.37 14.39
N LYS A 54 -37.12 19.99 15.50
CA LYS A 54 -37.91 18.74 15.63
C LYS A 54 -39.09 18.70 14.65
N ALA A 55 -39.48 17.49 14.25
CA ALA A 55 -40.80 16.99 13.79
C ALA A 55 -40.52 15.95 12.69
N ASP A 56 -41.08 14.74 12.66
CA ASP A 56 -42.32 14.19 13.25
C ASP A 56 -42.05 12.73 13.71
#